data_AF-A0A0V0SXE7-F1
#
_entry.id   AF-A0A0V0SXE7-F1
#
_cell.length_a   1.000
_cell.length_b   1.000
_cell.length_c   1.000
_cell.angle_alpha   90.00
_cell.angle_beta   90.00
_cell.angle_gamma   90.00
#
_symmetry.space_group_name_H-M   'P 1'
#
loop_
_entity.id
_entity.type
_entity.pdbx_description
1 polymer ?
#
loop_
_entity_poly.entity_id
_entity_poly.type
_entity_poly.pdbx_seq_one_letter_code
_entity_poly.pdbx_strand_id
1 'polypeptide(L)'
;MNSQRKSYEEVFERNECMLEVLQSQMPAASKNVILQHHINDTFMLPMFAVIPTPPPPSGEMEDKCFLLFIQTRGYPFDVFRRIIGPRGSTVKSIQRTTGCKVVLHREGPERVRVHFSATDYGNIAAWRIEEAKKR
;
A
#
# COMPACT_ATOMS: atom_id res chain seq x y z
N MET A 1 2.51 43.71 -9.47
CA MET A 1 2.41 42.24 -9.68
C MET A 1 3.74 41.48 -9.56
N ASN A 2 4.88 42.11 -9.23
CA ASN A 2 6.21 41.47 -9.28
C ASN A 2 6.84 41.11 -7.92
N SER A 3 6.26 41.58 -6.81
CA SER A 3 6.83 41.40 -5.46
C SER A 3 6.41 40.08 -4.79
N GLN A 4 5.16 39.66 -4.97
CA GLN A 4 4.67 38.38 -4.43
C GLN A 4 5.32 37.16 -5.07
N ARG A 5 5.62 37.20 -6.38
CA ARG A 5 6.30 36.11 -7.09
C ARG A 5 7.73 35.90 -6.57
N LYS A 6 8.49 36.98 -6.41
CA LYS A 6 9.82 36.96 -5.80
C LYS A 6 9.80 36.40 -4.39
N SER A 7 8.82 36.80 -3.58
CA SER A 7 8.64 36.27 -2.22
C SER A 7 8.40 34.75 -2.20
N TYR A 8 7.62 34.21 -3.14
CA TYR A 8 7.42 32.76 -3.23
C TYR A 8 8.65 32.02 -3.72
N GLU A 9 9.39 32.58 -4.69
CA GLU A 9 10.66 32.01 -5.16
C GLU A 9 11.69 31.96 -4.02
N GLU A 10 11.84 33.03 -3.24
CA GLU A 10 12.74 33.08 -2.08
C GLU A 10 12.37 32.03 -1.02
N VAL A 11 11.07 31.86 -0.75
CA VAL A 11 10.59 30.82 0.18
C VAL A 11 10.84 29.43 -0.38
N PHE A 12 10.64 29.22 -1.68
CA PHE A 12 10.87 27.93 -2.34
C PHE A 12 12.35 27.54 -2.29
N GLU A 13 13.25 28.44 -2.70
CA GLU A 13 14.71 28.24 -2.64
C GLU A 13 15.18 27.96 -1.20
N ARG A 14 14.63 28.68 -0.22
CA ARG A 14 14.93 28.43 1.19
C ARG A 14 14.48 27.05 1.65
N ASN A 15 13.30 26.60 1.19
CA ASN A 15 12.78 25.29 1.52
C ASN A 15 13.62 24.18 0.86
N GLU A 16 14.04 24.34 -0.39
CA GLU A 16 14.93 23.40 -1.08
C GLU A 16 16.28 23.31 -0.37
N CYS A 17 16.89 24.44 -0.01
CA CYS A 17 18.16 24.44 0.74
C CYS A 17 18.02 23.74 2.11
N MET A 18 16.92 23.99 2.85
CA MET A 18 16.65 23.26 4.09
C MET A 18 16.47 21.76 3.84
N LEU A 19 15.79 21.37 2.77
CA LEU A 19 15.63 19.96 2.40
C LEU A 19 16.98 19.30 2.08
N GLU A 20 17.88 19.97 1.37
CA GLU A 20 19.22 19.47 1.08
C GLU A 20 20.07 19.29 2.34
N VAL A 21 20.04 20.26 3.27
CA VAL A 21 20.77 20.17 4.55
C VAL A 21 20.23 19.05 5.43
N LEU A 22 18.90 18.92 5.54
CA LEU A 22 18.27 17.81 6.27
C LEU A 22 18.60 16.47 5.61
N GLN A 23 18.74 16.45 4.29
CA GLN A 23 19.10 15.26 3.54
C GLN A 23 20.59 14.88 3.69
N SER A 24 21.52 15.83 3.76
CA SER A 24 22.95 15.51 3.86
C SER A 24 23.35 14.87 5.20
N GLN A 25 22.57 15.11 6.26
CA GLN A 25 22.84 14.60 7.61
C GLN A 25 22.40 13.14 7.83
N MET A 26 21.62 12.56 6.92
CA MET A 26 21.01 11.25 7.10
C MET A 26 21.45 10.27 6.00
N PRO A 27 21.91 9.06 6.36
CA PRO A 27 22.09 7.99 5.39
C PRO A 27 20.79 7.73 4.62
N ALA A 28 20.88 7.48 3.31
CA ALA A 28 19.70 7.27 2.45
C ALA A 28 18.79 6.12 2.92
N ALA A 29 19.36 5.10 3.58
CA ALA A 29 18.61 4.01 4.19
C ALA A 29 17.70 4.51 5.33
N SER A 30 18.24 5.34 6.24
CA SER A 30 17.49 5.92 7.37
C SER A 30 16.34 6.80 6.89
N LYS A 31 16.54 7.58 5.82
CA LYS A 31 15.48 8.41 5.22
C LYS A 31 14.29 7.58 4.73
N ASN A 32 14.56 6.46 4.05
CA ASN A 32 13.50 5.59 3.54
C ASN A 32 12.71 4.97 4.69
N VAL A 33 13.36 4.60 5.79
CA VAL A 33 12.70 4.07 6.98
C VAL A 33 11.81 5.13 7.63
N ILE A 34 12.33 6.33 7.87
CA ILE A 34 11.58 7.45 8.47
C ILE A 34 10.38 7.83 7.58
N LEU A 35 10.60 7.98 6.27
CA LEU A 35 9.52 8.28 5.33
C LEU A 35 8.45 7.18 5.31
N GLN A 36 8.87 5.90 5.35
CA GLN A 36 7.93 4.80 5.38
C GLN A 36 7.13 4.76 6.69
N HIS A 37 7.74 5.13 7.82
CA HIS A 37 7.04 5.29 9.10
C HIS A 37 5.97 6.37 9.00
N HIS A 38 6.30 7.58 8.55
CA HIS A 38 5.31 8.65 8.39
C HIS A 38 4.19 8.31 7.40
N ILE A 39 4.52 7.62 6.31
CA ILE A 39 3.51 7.13 5.36
C ILE A 39 2.57 6.15 6.04
N ASN A 40 3.10 5.23 6.85
CA ASN A 40 2.26 4.30 7.57
C ASN A 40 1.38 5.08 8.58
N ASP A 41 1.95 5.93 9.41
CA ASP A 41 1.19 6.67 10.42
C ASP A 41 0.07 7.55 9.82
N THR A 42 0.32 8.14 8.64
CA THR A 42 -0.64 9.05 7.99
C THR A 42 -1.70 8.30 7.16
N PHE A 43 -1.29 7.27 6.42
CA PHE A 43 -2.15 6.63 5.40
C PHE A 43 -2.61 5.22 5.77
N MET A 44 -2.16 4.65 6.89
CA MET A 44 -2.66 3.37 7.37
C MET A 44 -4.12 3.49 7.77
N LEU A 45 -4.94 2.62 7.17
CA LEU A 45 -6.34 2.54 7.52
C LEU A 45 -6.49 1.67 8.79
N PRO A 46 -7.39 2.03 9.73
CA PRO A 46 -7.52 1.33 11.02
C PRO A 46 -7.72 -0.18 10.90
N MET A 47 -8.40 -0.65 9.84
CA MET A 47 -8.58 -2.09 9.64
C MET A 47 -7.26 -2.84 9.43
N PHE A 48 -6.19 -2.19 9.00
CA PHE A 48 -4.87 -2.79 8.82
C PHE A 48 -3.95 -2.68 10.05
N ALA A 49 -4.45 -2.17 11.18
CA ALA A 49 -3.66 -2.01 12.40
C ALA A 49 -3.27 -3.35 13.05
N VAL A 50 -4.11 -4.37 12.91
CA VAL A 50 -3.93 -5.69 13.53
C VAL A 50 -3.65 -6.74 12.46
N ILE A 51 -2.57 -7.50 12.66
CA ILE A 51 -2.22 -8.65 11.84
C ILE A 51 -2.78 -9.90 12.52
N PRO A 52 -3.74 -10.60 11.92
CA PRO A 52 -4.33 -11.80 12.50
C PRO A 52 -3.31 -12.95 12.51
N THR A 53 -3.42 -13.83 13.51
CA THR A 53 -2.53 -14.99 13.67
C THR A 53 -3.12 -16.20 12.95
N PRO A 54 -2.35 -16.90 12.10
CA PRO A 54 -2.84 -18.09 11.41
C PRO A 54 -3.07 -19.26 12.38
N PRO A 55 -3.95 -20.21 12.05
CA PRO A 55 -4.09 -21.46 12.79
C PRO A 55 -2.80 -22.30 12.69
N PRO A 56 -2.61 -23.30 13.58
CA PRO A 56 -1.51 -24.25 13.47
C PRO A 56 -1.51 -24.96 12.09
N PRO A 57 -0.34 -25.20 11.48
CA PRO A 57 -0.26 -25.81 10.16
C PRO A 57 -0.78 -27.26 10.19
N SER A 58 -1.63 -27.61 9.23
CA SER A 58 -2.15 -28.97 9.06
C SER A 58 -2.47 -29.27 7.60
N GLY A 59 -2.16 -30.48 7.15
CA GLY A 59 -2.39 -30.94 5.78
C GLY A 59 -1.17 -30.77 4.90
N GLU A 60 -1.39 -30.73 3.59
CA GLU A 60 -0.33 -30.57 2.57
C GLU A 60 -0.16 -29.11 2.16
N MET A 61 0.96 -28.80 1.51
CA MET A 61 1.14 -27.49 0.89
C MET A 61 0.25 -27.34 -0.34
N GLU A 62 -0.58 -26.30 -0.36
CA GLU A 62 -1.49 -25.97 -1.44
C GLU A 62 -1.27 -24.52 -1.89
N ASP A 63 -1.47 -24.26 -3.18
CA ASP A 63 -1.62 -22.89 -3.70
C ASP A 63 -3.11 -22.58 -3.84
N LYS A 64 -3.58 -21.54 -3.14
CA LYS A 64 -4.97 -21.07 -3.23
C LYS A 64 -5.01 -19.65 -3.75
N CYS A 65 -6.03 -19.37 -4.57
CA CYS A 65 -6.22 -18.05 -5.14
C CYS A 65 -7.68 -17.59 -5.09
N PHE A 66 -7.84 -16.27 -5.09
CA PHE A 66 -9.12 -15.59 -5.15
C PHE A 66 -9.00 -14.36 -6.06
N LEU A 67 -9.98 -14.20 -6.95
CA LEU A 67 -10.07 -13.06 -7.87
C LEU A 67 -11.23 -12.15 -7.44
N LEU A 68 -10.92 -10.88 -7.23
CA LEU A 68 -11.89 -9.82 -6.99
C LEU A 68 -11.93 -8.89 -8.19
N PHE A 69 -13.14 -8.59 -8.69
CA PHE A 69 -13.36 -7.65 -9.77
C PHE A 69 -14.11 -6.43 -9.25
N ILE A 70 -13.52 -5.25 -9.42
CA ILE A 70 -14.09 -3.98 -8.97
C ILE A 70 -14.41 -3.14 -10.20
N GLN A 71 -15.68 -2.78 -10.36
CA GLN A 71 -16.07 -1.78 -11.36
C GLN A 71 -15.61 -0.41 -10.85
N THR A 72 -14.92 0.36 -11.68
CA THR A 72 -14.43 1.69 -11.30
C THR A 72 -15.46 2.78 -11.52
N ARG A 73 -16.50 2.49 -12.33
CA ARG A 73 -17.62 3.41 -12.57
C ARG A 73 -18.35 3.70 -11.25
N GLY A 74 -18.51 4.99 -10.93
CA GLY A 74 -19.19 5.46 -9.71
C GLY A 74 -18.25 5.87 -8.58
N TYR A 75 -16.93 5.64 -8.71
CA TYR A 75 -15.96 6.19 -7.78
C TYR A 75 -15.41 7.53 -8.29
N PRO A 76 -15.33 8.59 -7.46
CA PRO A 76 -14.78 9.88 -7.86
C PRO A 76 -13.23 9.88 -7.91
N PHE A 77 -12.60 8.71 -7.85
CA PHE A 77 -11.15 8.54 -7.78
C PHE A 77 -10.70 7.30 -8.56
N ASP A 78 -9.40 7.24 -8.90
CA ASP A 78 -8.78 6.07 -9.54
C ASP A 78 -8.67 4.90 -8.53
N VAL A 79 -9.58 3.95 -8.64
CA VAL A 79 -9.67 2.75 -7.78
C VAL A 79 -8.35 1.97 -7.75
N PHE A 80 -7.68 1.80 -8.89
CA PHE A 80 -6.43 1.05 -8.97
C PHE A 80 -5.34 1.73 -8.14
N ARG A 81 -5.18 3.05 -8.30
CA ARG A 81 -4.21 3.83 -7.52
C ARG A 81 -4.58 3.88 -6.05
N ARG A 82 -5.87 3.92 -5.72
CA ARG A 82 -6.37 3.93 -4.34
C ARG A 82 -6.01 2.65 -3.59
N ILE A 83 -6.13 1.48 -4.24
CA ILE A 83 -5.78 0.19 -3.62
C ILE A 83 -4.25 0.06 -3.43
N ILE A 84 -3.45 0.60 -4.36
CA ILE A 84 -1.99 0.62 -4.20
C ILE A 84 -1.59 1.55 -3.05
N GLY A 85 -2.13 2.77 -3.04
CA GLY A 85 -1.80 3.81 -2.06
C GLY A 85 -0.41 4.43 -2.26
N PRO A 86 -0.07 5.48 -1.50
CA PRO A 86 1.23 6.15 -1.59
C PRO A 86 2.38 5.16 -1.38
N ARG A 87 3.31 5.06 -2.34
CA ARG A 87 4.45 4.11 -2.33
C ARG A 87 4.05 2.64 -2.09
N GLY A 88 2.82 2.26 -2.47
CA GLY A 88 2.30 0.92 -2.27
C GLY A 88 1.91 0.62 -0.82
N SER A 89 1.77 1.63 0.04
CA SER A 89 1.46 1.44 1.47
C SER A 89 0.19 0.63 1.69
N THR A 90 -0.90 0.98 1.00
CA THR A 90 -2.18 0.28 1.15
C THR A 90 -2.10 -1.17 0.69
N VAL A 91 -1.55 -1.45 -0.49
CA VAL A 91 -1.40 -2.84 -0.96
C VAL A 91 -0.45 -3.67 -0.08
N LYS A 92 0.64 -3.07 0.42
CA LYS A 92 1.55 -3.74 1.37
C LYS A 92 0.84 -4.09 2.68
N SER A 93 -0.06 -3.24 3.14
CA SER A 93 -0.85 -3.48 4.35
C SER A 93 -1.89 -4.58 4.15
N ILE A 94 -2.54 -4.63 2.98
CA ILE A 94 -3.39 -5.76 2.59
C ILE A 94 -2.57 -7.05 2.58
N GLN A 95 -1.41 -7.07 1.91
CA GLN A 95 -0.54 -8.26 1.88
C GLN A 95 -0.11 -8.70 3.28
N ARG A 96 0.30 -7.76 4.13
CA ARG A 96 0.74 -8.05 5.50
C ARG A 96 -0.38 -8.63 6.36
N THR A 97 -1.58 -8.06 6.28
CA THR A 97 -2.70 -8.44 7.14
C THR A 97 -3.42 -9.69 6.67
N THR A 98 -3.36 -10.02 5.38
CA THR A 98 -3.97 -11.22 4.81
C THR A 98 -2.99 -12.39 4.68
N GLY A 99 -1.68 -12.09 4.62
CA GLY A 99 -0.64 -13.06 4.27
C GLY A 99 -0.67 -13.48 2.80
N CYS A 100 -1.52 -12.87 1.96
CA CYS A 100 -1.60 -13.16 0.54
C CYS A 100 -0.60 -12.32 -0.27
N LYS A 101 -0.14 -12.88 -1.39
CA LYS A 101 0.35 -12.09 -2.51
C LYS A 101 -0.83 -11.40 -3.18
N VAL A 102 -0.69 -10.10 -3.47
CA VAL A 102 -1.74 -9.30 -4.09
C VAL A 102 -1.20 -8.70 -5.39
N VAL A 103 -1.86 -9.01 -6.50
CA VAL A 103 -1.51 -8.50 -7.83
C VAL A 103 -2.72 -7.80 -8.44
N LEU A 104 -2.54 -6.55 -8.85
CA LEU A 104 -3.60 -5.76 -9.48
C LEU A 104 -3.39 -5.68 -10.98
N HIS A 105 -4.47 -5.77 -11.73
CA HIS A 105 -4.52 -5.54 -13.16
C HIS A 105 -5.63 -4.56 -13.51
N ARG A 106 -5.37 -3.67 -14.47
CA ARG A 106 -6.42 -2.90 -15.12
C ARG A 106 -6.99 -3.75 -16.25
N GLU A 107 -8.28 -4.00 -16.22
CA GLU A 107 -9.00 -4.72 -17.26
C GLU A 107 -9.89 -3.74 -18.03
N GLY A 108 -9.28 -3.04 -19.00
CA GLY A 108 -9.95 -1.96 -19.71
C GLY A 108 -10.12 -0.68 -18.87
N PRO A 109 -10.96 0.27 -19.32
CA PRO A 109 -11.08 1.59 -18.69
C PRO A 109 -11.84 1.56 -17.36
N GLU A 110 -12.78 0.60 -17.20
CA GLU A 110 -13.77 0.65 -16.12
C GLU A 110 -13.68 -0.50 -15.11
N ARG A 111 -12.63 -1.33 -15.17
CA ARG A 111 -12.52 -2.49 -14.29
C ARG A 111 -11.10 -2.71 -13.77
N VAL A 112 -11.02 -3.07 -12.49
CA VAL A 112 -9.79 -3.51 -11.83
C VAL A 112 -9.98 -4.94 -11.37
N ARG A 113 -9.05 -5.82 -11.75
CA ARG A 113 -8.95 -7.18 -11.21
C ARG A 113 -7.86 -7.21 -10.14
N VAL A 114 -8.21 -7.72 -8.97
CA VAL A 114 -7.28 -7.98 -7.87
C VAL A 114 -7.15 -9.48 -7.69
N HIS A 115 -5.94 -9.98 -7.82
CA HIS A 115 -5.61 -11.39 -7.66
C HIS A 115 -4.89 -11.59 -6.32
N PHE A 116 -5.55 -12.31 -5.43
CA PHE A 116 -4.98 -12.79 -4.16
C PHE A 116 -4.51 -14.21 -4.35
N SER A 117 -3.28 -14.52 -3.94
CA SER A 117 -2.79 -15.90 -3.89
C SER A 117 -2.01 -16.18 -2.60
N ALA A 118 -2.09 -17.40 -2.10
CA ALA A 118 -1.39 -17.86 -0.92
C ALA A 118 -0.96 -19.31 -1.11
N THR A 119 0.36 -19.54 -0.98
CA THR A 119 0.95 -20.88 -0.99
C THR A 119 1.38 -21.21 0.44
N ASP A 120 0.71 -22.18 1.06
CA ASP A 120 0.95 -22.60 2.45
C ASP A 120 0.28 -23.97 2.72
N TYR A 121 0.33 -24.47 3.95
CA TYR A 121 -0.50 -25.61 4.37
C TYR A 121 -1.97 -25.34 4.04
N GLY A 122 -2.70 -26.34 3.52
CA GLY A 122 -4.04 -26.18 2.95
C GLY A 122 -5.03 -25.44 3.86
N ASN A 123 -4.94 -25.64 5.18
CA ASN A 123 -5.74 -24.93 6.17
C ASN A 123 -5.34 -23.45 6.32
N ILE A 124 -4.03 -23.14 6.35
CA ILE A 124 -3.50 -21.78 6.43
C ILE A 124 -3.76 -21.04 5.12
N ALA A 125 -3.52 -21.67 3.96
CA ALA A 125 -3.79 -21.07 2.65
C ALA A 125 -5.27 -20.71 2.51
N ALA A 126 -6.18 -21.61 2.91
CA ALA A 126 -7.61 -21.32 2.94
C ALA A 126 -7.95 -20.16 3.89
N TRP A 127 -7.41 -20.19 5.10
CA TRP A 127 -7.60 -19.13 6.09
C TRP A 127 -7.12 -17.77 5.58
N ARG A 128 -5.96 -17.67 4.92
CA ARG A 128 -5.45 -16.44 4.31
C ARG A 128 -6.39 -15.89 3.23
N ILE A 129 -6.96 -16.77 2.40
CA ILE A 129 -7.94 -16.37 1.39
C ILE A 129 -9.23 -15.85 2.05
N GLU A 130 -9.68 -16.46 3.15
CA GLU A 130 -10.81 -15.93 3.93
C GLU A 130 -10.50 -14.59 4.59
N GLU A 131 -9.28 -14.39 5.11
CA GLU A 131 -8.84 -13.07 5.60
C GLU A 131 -8.82 -12.03 4.48
N ALA A 132 -8.42 -12.41 3.26
CA ALA A 132 -8.45 -11.51 2.11
C ALA A 132 -9.86 -11.07 1.71
N LYS A 133 -10.86 -11.97 1.79
CA LYS A 133 -12.27 -11.63 1.50
C LYS A 133 -12.89 -10.62 2.48
N LYS A 134 -12.31 -10.47 3.67
CA LYS A 134 -12.77 -9.51 4.69
C LYS A 134 -12.22 -8.10 4.47
N ARG A 135 -11.30 -7.90 3.53
CA ARG A 135 -10.62 -6.62 3.27
C ARG A 135 -11.17 -5.93 2.03
#